data_AF-A0AAV2Q7D3-F1
#
_entry.id   AF-A0AAV2Q7D3-F1
#
_cell.length_a   1.000
_cell.length_b   1.000
_cell.length_c   1.000
_cell.angle_alpha   90.00
_cell.angle_beta   90.00
_cell.angle_gamma   90.00
#
_symmetry.space_group_name_H-M   'P 1'
#
loop_
_entity.id
_entity.type
_entity.pdbx_description
1 polymer ?
#
loop_
_entity_poly.entity_id
_entity_poly.type
_entity_poly.pdbx_seq_one_letter_code
_entity_poly.pdbx_strand_id
1 'polypeptide(L)'
;MGHGWLLRLGQVTLKCHIHPGSLTCNECEPGLVAQGSSNKKEGSGYKSVKSREKARKKEMKALRKKYALSWAGEPPPLSAEYNDRAGNRRLVVGSDNPYEKTEVASSDVAIPKKNKGFKMLEKMGWTEGEGLGKTTTGLIEP
;
A
#
# COMPACT_ATOMS: atom_id res chain seq x y z
N MET A 1 -2.11 -20.63 -31.86
CA MET A 1 -3.07 -19.78 -32.61
C MET A 1 -4.47 -20.18 -32.18
N GLY A 2 -5.15 -19.34 -31.41
CA GLY A 2 -6.53 -19.58 -30.98
C GLY A 2 -6.98 -18.51 -29.99
N HIS A 3 -8.07 -17.82 -30.31
CA HIS A 3 -8.65 -16.78 -29.47
C HIS A 3 -10.15 -17.00 -29.33
N GLY A 4 -10.70 -16.63 -28.17
CA GLY A 4 -12.14 -16.52 -27.98
C GLY A 4 -12.92 -17.83 -28.04
N TRP A 5 -12.29 -18.96 -27.75
CA TRP A 5 -13.01 -20.24 -27.68
C TRP A 5 -13.91 -20.25 -26.46
N LEU A 6 -15.16 -20.66 -26.65
CA LEU A 6 -16.13 -20.82 -25.57
C LEU A 6 -16.36 -22.31 -25.32
N LEU A 7 -15.84 -22.80 -24.20
CA LEU A 7 -16.04 -24.17 -23.75
C LEU A 7 -17.17 -24.21 -22.72
N ARG A 8 -18.18 -25.04 -22.96
CA ARG A 8 -19.29 -25.22 -22.02
C ARG A 8 -19.14 -26.52 -21.25
N LEU A 9 -19.01 -26.40 -19.94
CA LEU A 9 -18.92 -27.52 -18.99
C LEU A 9 -20.17 -27.49 -18.09
N GLY A 10 -21.17 -28.28 -18.46
CA GLY A 10 -22.49 -28.25 -17.82
C GLY A 10 -23.15 -26.87 -17.93
N GLN A 11 -23.25 -26.17 -16.79
CA GLN A 11 -23.83 -24.82 -16.70
C GLN A 11 -22.77 -23.70 -16.78
N VAL A 12 -21.49 -24.03 -16.77
CA VAL A 12 -20.40 -23.04 -16.79
C VAL A 12 -19.87 -22.88 -18.21
N THR A 13 -19.69 -21.63 -18.65
CA THR A 13 -19.04 -21.30 -19.92
C THR A 13 -17.70 -20.64 -19.64
N LEU A 14 -16.62 -21.22 -20.17
CA LEU A 14 -15.26 -20.74 -20.06
C LEU A 14 -14.84 -20.09 -21.37
N LYS A 15 -14.26 -18.89 -21.32
CA LYS A 15 -13.63 -18.22 -22.47
C LYS A 15 -12.12 -18.48 -22.42
N CYS A 16 -11.59 -19.13 -23.44
CA CYS A 16 -10.22 -19.63 -23.49
C CYS A 16 -9.41 -19.00 -24.62
N HIS A 17 -8.14 -18.70 -24.33
CA HIS A 17 -7.20 -18.02 -25.21
C HIS A 17 -5.88 -18.81 -25.20
N ILE A 18 -5.27 -19.03 -26.37
CA ILE A 18 -4.03 -19.80 -26.51
C ILE A 18 -2.98 -18.94 -27.23
N HIS A 19 -1.95 -18.56 -26.49
CA HIS A 19 -0.82 -17.76 -26.97
C HIS A 19 0.49 -18.56 -26.96
N PRO A 20 1.42 -18.28 -27.88
CA PRO A 20 2.76 -18.83 -27.79
C PRO A 20 3.59 -18.08 -26.73
N GLY A 21 4.21 -18.83 -25.82
CA GLY A 21 5.06 -18.26 -24.76
C GLY A 21 4.27 -17.41 -23.76
N SER A 22 4.78 -16.21 -23.47
CA SER A 22 4.21 -15.26 -22.50
C SER A 22 3.46 -14.08 -23.15
N LEU A 23 3.08 -14.20 -24.42
CA LEU A 23 2.32 -13.16 -25.10
C LEU A 23 0.87 -13.12 -24.57
N THR A 24 0.36 -11.91 -24.37
CA THR A 24 -1.03 -11.67 -23.95
C THR A 24 -1.72 -10.79 -24.97
N CYS A 25 -3.02 -11.02 -25.19
CA CYS A 25 -3.87 -10.06 -25.90
C CYS A 25 -4.64 -9.16 -24.92
N ASN A 26 -5.29 -8.13 -25.45
CA ASN A 26 -6.12 -7.19 -24.70
C ASN A 26 -7.14 -7.86 -23.75
N GLU A 27 -7.64 -9.06 -24.07
CA GLU A 27 -8.60 -9.78 -23.20
C GLU A 27 -7.93 -10.69 -22.15
N CYS A 28 -6.61 -10.86 -22.19
CA CYS A 28 -5.83 -11.66 -21.24
C CYS A 28 -4.94 -10.81 -20.35
N GLU A 29 -4.74 -9.53 -20.67
CA GLU A 29 -3.96 -8.61 -19.85
C GLU A 29 -4.64 -8.45 -18.48
N PRO A 30 -3.95 -8.77 -17.36
CA PRO A 30 -4.56 -8.83 -16.03
C PRO A 30 -5.15 -7.49 -15.54
N GLY A 31 -4.77 -6.36 -16.14
CA GLY A 31 -5.39 -5.06 -15.89
C GLY A 31 -6.73 -4.83 -16.60
N LEU A 32 -7.02 -5.60 -17.66
CA LEU A 32 -8.26 -5.56 -18.45
C LEU A 32 -9.22 -6.71 -18.11
N VAL A 33 -8.72 -7.79 -17.49
CA VAL A 33 -9.53 -8.90 -16.93
C VAL A 33 -10.16 -8.46 -15.60
N ALA A 34 -10.80 -7.30 -15.57
CA ALA A 34 -11.63 -6.85 -14.47
C ALA A 34 -13.09 -7.10 -14.82
N GLN A 35 -13.57 -8.25 -14.37
CA GLN A 35 -14.97 -8.59 -14.12
C GLN A 35 -15.85 -8.69 -15.37
N GLY A 36 -16.30 -9.91 -15.65
CA GLY A 36 -17.42 -10.14 -16.55
C GLY A 36 -18.52 -9.13 -16.28
N SER A 37 -19.15 -8.67 -17.35
CA SER A 37 -20.32 -7.80 -17.42
C SER A 37 -21.42 -8.25 -16.46
N SER A 38 -21.23 -7.96 -15.18
CA SER A 38 -22.31 -7.87 -14.22
C SER A 38 -23.15 -6.71 -14.75
N ASN A 39 -24.36 -7.00 -15.20
CA ASN A 39 -25.44 -6.04 -15.35
C ASN A 39 -25.50 -5.18 -14.08
N LYS A 40 -24.72 -4.09 -14.05
CA LYS A 40 -24.91 -3.02 -13.08
C LYS A 40 -26.17 -2.32 -13.54
N LYS A 41 -27.30 -2.81 -13.03
CA LYS A 41 -28.54 -2.05 -13.02
C LYS A 41 -28.21 -0.62 -12.60
N GLU A 42 -28.67 0.30 -13.43
CA GLU A 42 -28.68 1.73 -13.22
C GLU A 42 -29.18 2.04 -11.80
N GLY A 43 -28.45 2.89 -11.08
CA GLY A 43 -28.81 3.26 -9.71
C GLY A 43 -27.63 3.69 -8.83
N SER A 44 -26.60 4.34 -9.37
CA SER A 44 -25.56 4.97 -8.56
C SER A 44 -25.83 6.47 -8.46
N GLY A 45 -26.81 6.85 -7.63
CA GLY A 45 -26.95 8.22 -7.17
C GLY A 45 -25.63 8.66 -6.53
N TYR A 46 -25.02 9.73 -7.04
CA TYR A 46 -23.79 10.30 -6.50
C TYR A 46 -24.01 10.67 -5.02
N LYS A 47 -23.57 9.79 -4.11
CA LYS A 47 -23.54 10.12 -2.69
C LYS A 47 -22.47 11.18 -2.48
N SER A 48 -22.87 12.33 -1.94
CA SER A 48 -21.96 13.40 -1.50
C SER A 48 -20.73 12.84 -0.76
N VAL A 49 -19.56 13.46 -0.95
CA VAL A 49 -18.29 13.05 -0.29
C VAL A 49 -18.47 12.89 1.23
N LYS A 50 -19.30 13.72 1.86
CA LYS A 50 -19.66 13.62 3.29
C LYS A 50 -20.41 12.33 3.62
N SER A 51 -21.28 11.86 2.72
CA SER A 51 -22.02 10.58 2.85
C SER A 51 -21.08 9.37 2.70
N ARG A 52 -20.13 9.43 1.77
CA ARG A 52 -19.09 8.40 1.60
C ARG A 52 -18.19 8.28 2.83
N GLU A 53 -17.76 9.41 3.40
CA GLU A 53 -16.92 9.40 4.59
C GLU A 53 -17.65 8.86 5.82
N LYS A 54 -18.95 9.19 5.97
CA LYS A 54 -19.78 8.62 7.05
C LYS A 54 -19.95 7.10 6.89
N ALA A 55 -20.16 6.62 5.67
CA ALA A 55 -20.23 5.19 5.37
C ALA A 55 -18.89 4.50 5.70
N ARG A 56 -17.77 5.07 5.25
CA ARG A 56 -16.42 4.57 5.54
C ARG A 56 -16.16 4.49 7.04
N LYS A 57 -16.46 5.55 7.81
CA LYS A 57 -16.31 5.55 9.27
C LYS A 57 -17.14 4.46 9.95
N LYS A 58 -18.39 4.24 9.50
CA LYS A 58 -19.27 3.19 10.03
C LYS A 58 -18.71 1.79 9.77
N GLU A 59 -18.24 1.55 8.55
CA GLU A 59 -17.64 0.27 8.16
C GLU A 59 -16.34 0.00 8.93
N MET A 60 -15.45 1.00 9.02
CA MET A 60 -14.23 0.90 9.82
C MET A 60 -14.52 0.61 11.30
N LYS A 61 -15.57 1.22 11.87
CA LYS A 61 -16.00 0.93 13.25
C LYS A 61 -16.50 -0.50 13.40
N ALA A 62 -17.27 -1.00 12.42
CA ALA A 62 -17.76 -2.38 12.41
C ALA A 62 -16.59 -3.39 12.31
N LEU A 63 -15.62 -3.14 11.43
CA LEU A 63 -14.43 -3.96 11.28
C LEU A 63 -13.60 -3.98 12.57
N ARG A 64 -13.33 -2.81 13.16
CA ARG A 64 -12.62 -2.72 14.45
C ARG A 64 -13.32 -3.51 15.56
N LYS A 65 -14.65 -3.39 15.65
CA LYS A 65 -15.45 -4.18 16.60
C LYS A 65 -15.36 -5.68 16.32
N LYS A 66 -15.45 -6.09 15.04
CA LYS A 66 -15.38 -7.50 14.63
C LYS A 66 -14.06 -8.17 15.02
N TYR A 67 -12.95 -7.42 14.95
CA TYR A 67 -11.61 -7.94 15.22
C TYR A 67 -11.04 -7.50 16.59
N ALA A 68 -11.88 -6.98 17.49
CA ALA A 68 -11.47 -6.51 18.82
C ALA A 68 -10.28 -5.52 18.82
N LEU A 69 -10.11 -4.75 17.74
CA LEU A 69 -9.04 -3.74 17.60
C LEU A 69 -9.46 -2.48 18.36
N SER A 70 -9.05 -2.35 19.62
CA SER A 70 -9.21 -1.13 20.39
C SER A 70 -8.08 -0.13 20.10
N TRP A 71 -8.34 1.17 20.23
CA TRP A 71 -7.35 2.22 19.94
C TRP A 71 -6.31 2.41 21.06
N ALA A 72 -6.55 1.83 22.23
CA ALA A 72 -5.80 2.03 23.47
C ALA A 72 -5.38 0.70 24.14
N GLY A 73 -5.58 -0.43 23.46
CA GLY A 73 -5.30 -1.75 24.00
C GLY A 73 -4.13 -2.38 23.27
N GLU A 74 -3.28 -3.06 24.04
CA GLU A 74 -2.26 -3.92 23.49
C GLU A 74 -2.88 -4.91 22.50
N PRO A 75 -2.21 -5.18 21.37
CA PRO A 75 -2.68 -6.21 20.45
C PRO A 75 -2.84 -7.53 21.22
N PRO A 76 -3.89 -8.31 20.93
CA PRO A 76 -4.06 -9.60 21.58
C PRO A 76 -2.80 -10.45 21.39
N PRO A 77 -2.40 -11.23 22.41
CA PRO A 77 -1.21 -12.06 22.31
C PRO A 77 -1.36 -12.98 21.10
N LEU A 78 -0.33 -13.00 20.27
CA LEU A 78 -0.24 -13.90 19.13
C LEU A 78 -0.32 -15.34 19.66
N SER A 79 -0.95 -16.24 18.91
CA SER A 79 -1.02 -17.65 19.33
C SER A 79 0.39 -18.23 19.45
N ALA A 80 0.57 -19.22 20.34
CA ALA A 80 1.88 -19.89 20.51
C ALA A 80 2.38 -20.54 19.20
N GLU A 81 1.47 -20.86 18.29
CA GLU A 81 1.77 -21.42 16.95
C GLU A 81 2.00 -20.33 15.87
N TYR A 82 1.81 -19.05 16.20
CA TYR A 82 1.99 -17.97 15.24
C TYR A 82 3.47 -17.81 14.89
N ASN A 83 3.79 -18.13 13.65
CA ASN A 83 5.13 -17.95 13.11
C ASN A 83 5.15 -16.71 12.20
N ASP A 84 5.76 -15.62 12.68
CA ASP A 84 5.91 -14.37 11.90
C ASP A 84 6.96 -14.53 10.79
N ARG A 85 6.59 -15.25 9.73
CA ARG A 85 7.45 -15.45 8.56
C ARG A 85 7.81 -14.13 7.88
N ALA A 86 6.97 -13.10 7.99
CA ALA A 86 7.25 -11.78 7.43
C ALA A 86 8.32 -11.05 8.25
N GLY A 87 8.20 -11.06 9.58
CA GLY A 87 9.22 -10.56 10.51
C GLY A 87 10.54 -11.30 10.35
N ASN A 88 10.52 -12.64 10.37
CA ASN A 88 11.71 -13.46 10.15
C ASN A 88 12.36 -13.16 8.79
N ARG A 89 11.59 -12.95 7.71
CA ARG A 89 12.17 -12.53 6.43
C ARG A 89 12.80 -11.15 6.49
N ARG A 90 12.21 -10.18 7.19
CA ARG A 90 12.82 -8.85 7.36
C ARG A 90 14.16 -8.94 8.09
N LEU A 91 14.30 -9.86 9.05
CA LEU A 91 15.54 -10.10 9.78
C LEU A 91 16.59 -10.88 8.97
N VAL A 92 16.15 -11.93 8.26
CA VAL A 92 17.05 -12.90 7.61
C VAL A 92 17.43 -12.49 6.20
N VAL A 93 16.45 -12.03 5.41
CA VAL A 93 16.63 -11.65 4.01
C VAL A 93 16.92 -10.15 3.90
N GLY A 94 16.43 -9.36 4.85
CA GLY A 94 16.56 -7.91 4.77
C GLY A 94 15.90 -7.35 3.50
N SER A 95 16.42 -6.24 3.03
CA SER A 95 16.02 -5.60 1.78
C SER A 95 17.25 -5.53 0.88
N ASP A 96 17.29 -6.34 -0.19
CA ASP A 96 18.25 -6.18 -1.29
C ASP A 96 17.87 -4.95 -2.14
N ASN A 97 17.82 -3.78 -1.50
CA ASN A 97 17.67 -2.53 -2.21
C ASN A 97 19.07 -2.00 -2.51
N PRO A 98 19.57 -2.05 -3.76
CA PRO A 98 20.86 -1.45 -4.11
C PRO A 98 20.90 0.08 -3.90
N TYR A 99 19.75 0.68 -3.58
CA TYR A 99 19.59 2.08 -3.16
C TYR A 99 19.18 2.21 -1.69
N GLU A 100 19.51 1.23 -0.84
CA GLU A 100 19.21 1.26 0.59
C GLU A 100 19.65 2.60 1.18
N LYS A 101 18.71 3.25 1.88
CA LYS A 101 18.83 4.65 2.25
C LYS A 101 20.06 4.84 3.14
N THR A 102 20.80 5.90 2.85
CA THR A 102 21.75 6.55 3.77
C THR A 102 21.24 6.50 5.20
N GLU A 103 22.05 5.92 6.09
CA GLU A 103 22.02 5.96 7.56
C GLU A 103 20.64 6.17 8.22
N VAL A 104 20.26 5.21 9.06
CA VAL A 104 19.00 5.23 9.82
C VAL A 104 18.83 6.58 10.54
N ALA A 105 17.68 7.21 10.35
CA ALA A 105 17.34 8.44 11.06
C ALA A 105 17.25 8.15 12.57
N SER A 106 17.90 8.98 13.37
CA SER A 106 17.89 8.90 14.84
C SER A 106 17.22 10.16 15.40
N SER A 107 16.49 10.01 16.50
CA SER A 107 16.01 11.15 17.31
C SER A 107 17.13 11.78 18.14
N ASP A 108 18.15 10.99 18.48
CA ASP A 108 19.20 11.37 19.43
C ASP A 108 20.45 11.94 18.74
N VAL A 109 20.57 11.74 17.43
CA VAL A 109 21.76 12.10 16.65
C VAL A 109 21.38 12.98 15.47
N ALA A 110 22.01 14.17 15.40
CA ALA A 110 21.85 15.10 14.29
C ALA A 110 22.25 14.48 12.94
N ILE A 111 21.61 14.94 11.85
CA ILE A 111 21.84 14.40 10.51
C ILE A 111 23.27 14.73 10.05
N PRO A 112 24.12 13.74 9.74
CA PRO A 112 25.52 14.02 9.40
C PRO A 112 25.66 14.62 7.99
N LYS A 113 26.66 15.47 7.77
CA LYS A 113 26.90 16.17 6.48
C LYS A 113 27.08 15.25 5.26
N LYS A 114 27.50 14.01 5.48
CA LYS A 114 27.61 13.00 4.41
C LYS A 114 26.24 12.53 3.90
N ASN A 115 25.18 12.66 4.69
CA ASN A 115 23.84 12.24 4.36
C ASN A 115 23.30 13.05 3.16
N LYS A 116 22.64 12.36 2.23
CA LYS A 116 22.05 13.00 1.04
C LYS A 116 20.93 13.99 1.42
N GLY A 117 20.18 13.69 2.48
CA GLY A 117 19.15 14.58 3.02
C GLY A 117 19.73 15.88 3.55
N PHE A 118 20.84 15.81 4.30
CA PHE A 118 21.56 17.01 4.77
C PHE A 118 21.97 17.92 3.61
N LYS A 119 22.66 17.34 2.60
CA LYS A 119 23.10 18.08 1.42
C LYS A 119 21.95 18.69 0.62
N MET A 120 20.79 18.05 0.62
CA MET A 120 19.59 18.56 -0.05
C MET A 120 19.00 19.74 0.71
N LEU A 121 18.88 19.64 2.03
CA LEU A 121 18.42 20.72 2.89
C LEU A 121 19.33 21.96 2.80
N GLU A 122 20.65 21.74 2.90
CA GLU A 122 21.66 22.79 2.74
C GLU A 122 21.54 23.51 1.39
N LYS A 123 21.36 22.76 0.29
CA LYS A 123 21.13 23.34 -1.05
C LYS A 123 19.85 24.15 -1.16
N MET A 124 18.86 23.88 -0.32
CA MET A 124 17.60 24.63 -0.24
C MET A 124 17.68 25.83 0.73
N GLY A 125 18.87 26.10 1.29
CA GLY A 125 19.12 27.23 2.18
C GLY A 125 18.83 26.95 3.66
N TRP A 126 18.61 25.70 4.06
CA TRP A 126 18.49 25.31 5.47
C TRP A 126 19.88 25.15 6.09
N THR A 127 20.06 25.63 7.33
CA THR A 127 21.30 25.50 8.09
C THR A 127 21.12 24.57 9.30
N GLU A 128 22.20 23.89 9.70
CA GLU A 128 22.17 22.98 10.83
C GLU A 128 21.80 23.71 12.13
N GLY A 129 20.81 23.20 12.86
CA GLY A 129 20.30 23.80 14.10
C GLY A 129 19.18 24.83 13.90
N GLU A 130 18.80 25.13 12.66
CA GLU A 130 17.75 26.10 12.34
C GLU A 130 16.39 25.42 12.11
N GLY A 131 15.31 26.02 12.60
CA GLY A 131 13.96 25.52 12.39
C GLY A 131 13.49 25.73 10.94
N LEU A 132 12.71 24.81 10.38
CA LEU A 132 12.16 24.97 9.03
C LEU A 132 11.07 26.06 8.96
N GLY A 133 11.08 26.87 7.91
CA GLY A 133 10.04 27.87 7.63
C GLY A 133 10.60 29.23 7.20
N LYS A 134 9.74 30.11 6.69
CA LYS A 134 10.14 31.43 6.15
C LYS A 134 10.85 32.32 7.18
N THR A 135 10.45 32.22 8.45
CA THR A 135 11.01 32.98 9.58
C THR A 135 11.91 32.13 10.46
N THR A 136 12.21 30.90 10.04
CA THR A 136 13.09 29.95 10.74
C THR A 136 12.70 29.60 12.18
N THR A 137 11.44 29.88 12.53
CA THR A 137 10.79 29.58 13.82
C THR A 137 10.16 28.18 13.85
N GLY A 138 10.58 27.28 12.97
CA GLY A 138 10.12 25.89 12.97
C GLY A 138 10.60 25.13 14.19
N LEU A 139 10.01 23.97 14.43
CA LEU A 139 10.49 23.04 15.44
C LEU A 139 11.91 22.57 15.09
N ILE A 140 12.83 22.63 16.06
CA ILE A 140 14.27 22.33 15.87
C ILE A 140 14.57 20.85 16.16
N GLU A 141 13.84 20.23 17.10
CA GLU A 141 14.01 18.83 17.50
C GLU A 141 12.69 18.04 17.32
N PRO A 142 12.75 16.78 16.83
CA PRO A 142 11.57 15.97 16.51
C PRO A 142 10.73 15.53 17.71
#